data_AF-A0A818XAY7-F1
#
_entry.id   AF-A0A818XAY7-F1
#
_cell.length_a   1.000
_cell.length_b   1.000
_cell.length_c   1.000
_cell.angle_alpha   90.00
_cell.angle_beta   90.00
_cell.angle_gamma   90.00
#
_symmetry.space_group_name_H-M   'P 1'
#
loop_
_entity.id
_entity.type
_entity.pdbx_description
1 polymer ?
#
loop_
_entity_poly.entity_id
_entity_poly.type
_entity_poly.pdbx_seq_one_letter_code
_entity_poly.pdbx_strand_id
1 'polypeptide(L)'
;MSSTTKKFREFMAEPLGDKSVQDVPGIGDVLGTKLSEAGYEKAYTLFGKYLLCNKDAEQFQDWMQTQCGANSHQAKTTATAFAEWAEAFI
;
A
#
# COMPACT_ATOMS: atom_id res chain seq x y z
N MET A 1 18.37 8.20 7.76
CA MET A 1 18.19 7.06 6.83
C MET A 1 17.38 6.01 7.54
N SER A 2 16.10 5.85 7.19
CA SER A 2 15.21 4.90 7.85
C SER A 2 15.59 3.48 7.42
N SER A 3 15.76 2.57 8.37
CA SER A 3 15.92 1.14 8.09
C SER A 3 14.64 0.61 7.44
N THR A 4 14.70 0.26 6.15
CA THR A 4 13.57 -0.35 5.44
C THR A 4 13.38 -1.79 5.91
N THR A 5 12.13 -2.20 6.14
CA THR A 5 11.81 -3.56 6.59
C THR A 5 12.13 -4.60 5.50
N LYS A 6 12.25 -5.88 5.88
CA LYS A 6 12.40 -7.00 4.92
C LYS A 6 11.25 -6.99 3.90
N LYS A 7 10.02 -6.85 4.38
CA LYS A 7 8.81 -6.76 3.56
C LYS A 7 8.86 -5.63 2.54
N PHE A 8 9.36 -4.46 2.92
CA PHE A 8 9.54 -3.34 2.00
C PHE A 8 10.52 -3.68 0.87
N ARG A 9 11.67 -4.30 1.22
CA ARG A 9 12.66 -4.71 0.21
C ARG A 9 12.11 -5.76 -0.75
N GLU A 10 11.35 -6.73 -0.26
CA GLU A 10 10.69 -7.76 -1.08
C GLU A 10 9.59 -7.15 -1.98
N PHE A 11 8.84 -6.18 -1.47
CA PHE A 11 7.85 -5.45 -2.25
C PHE A 11 8.49 -4.70 -3.43
N MET A 12 9.62 -4.04 -3.20
CA MET A 12 10.36 -3.24 -4.18
C MET A 12 11.24 -4.04 -5.15
N ALA A 13 11.50 -5.33 -4.88
CA ALA A 13 12.43 -6.14 -5.66
C ALA A 13 11.95 -6.45 -7.09
N GLU A 14 10.64 -6.36 -7.33
CA GLU A 14 10.01 -6.73 -8.60
C GLU A 14 8.68 -5.97 -8.80
N PRO A 15 8.16 -5.87 -10.04
CA PRO A 15 6.85 -5.29 -10.32
C PRO A 15 5.72 -5.95 -9.52
N LEU A 16 4.59 -5.25 -9.35
CA LEU A 16 3.46 -5.70 -8.51
C LEU A 16 2.92 -7.08 -8.88
N GLY A 17 2.88 -7.45 -10.16
CA GLY A 17 2.35 -8.74 -10.62
C GLY A 17 1.01 -9.07 -9.98
N ASP A 18 0.87 -10.28 -9.44
CA ASP A 18 -0.31 -10.75 -8.69
C ASP A 18 -0.11 -10.78 -7.17
N LYS A 19 0.86 -9.98 -6.65
CA LYS A 19 1.14 -9.87 -5.21
C LYS A 19 -0.15 -9.59 -4.42
N SER A 20 -0.26 -10.21 -3.25
CA SER A 20 -1.39 -9.98 -2.35
C SER A 20 -1.37 -8.56 -1.81
N VAL A 21 -2.52 -8.00 -1.48
CA VAL A 21 -2.60 -6.74 -0.72
C VAL A 21 -1.86 -6.85 0.63
N GLN A 22 -1.78 -8.06 1.19
CA GLN A 22 -1.04 -8.35 2.41
C GLN A 22 0.47 -8.30 2.22
N ASP A 23 1.00 -8.30 0.99
CA ASP A 23 2.44 -8.15 0.75
C ASP A 23 2.88 -6.67 0.78
N VAL A 24 1.90 -5.74 0.74
CA VAL A 24 2.17 -4.30 0.74
C VAL A 24 2.68 -3.85 2.12
N PRO A 25 3.78 -3.07 2.19
CA PRO A 25 4.25 -2.49 3.44
C PRO A 25 3.17 -1.66 4.14
N GLY A 26 3.07 -1.78 5.47
CA GLY A 26 2.03 -1.12 6.27
C GLY A 26 0.70 -1.90 6.36
N ILE A 27 0.48 -2.91 5.51
CA ILE A 27 -0.69 -3.78 5.57
C ILE A 27 -0.34 -5.05 6.36
N GLY A 28 -1.02 -5.29 7.48
CA GLY A 28 -1.00 -6.57 8.18
C GLY A 28 -2.32 -7.33 7.98
N ASP A 29 -2.44 -8.54 8.52
CA ASP A 29 -3.57 -9.45 8.29
C ASP A 29 -4.93 -8.79 8.48
N VAL A 30 -5.13 -8.04 9.56
CA VAL A 30 -6.40 -7.36 9.86
C VAL A 30 -6.77 -6.33 8.80
N LEU A 31 -5.82 -5.50 8.35
CA LEU A 31 -6.07 -4.52 7.29
C LEU A 31 -6.23 -5.21 5.94
N GLY A 32 -5.44 -6.24 5.68
CA GLY A 32 -5.51 -7.04 4.47
C GLY A 32 -6.87 -7.68 4.28
N THR A 33 -7.43 -8.32 5.32
CA THR A 33 -8.77 -8.91 5.25
C THR A 33 -9.84 -7.87 4.94
N LYS A 34 -9.84 -6.72 5.62
CA LYS A 34 -10.80 -5.64 5.36
C LYS A 34 -10.66 -5.08 3.93
N LEU A 35 -9.43 -4.93 3.45
CA LEU A 35 -9.17 -4.48 2.09
C LEU A 35 -9.66 -5.51 1.06
N SER A 36 -9.41 -6.80 1.28
CA SER A 36 -9.92 -7.88 0.42
C SER A 36 -11.45 -7.92 0.42
N GLU A 37 -12.11 -7.78 1.57
CA GLU A 37 -13.58 -7.68 1.67
C GLU A 37 -14.13 -6.46 0.92
N ALA A 38 -13.36 -5.37 0.88
CA ALA A 38 -13.68 -4.17 0.11
C ALA A 38 -13.31 -4.26 -1.39
N GLY A 39 -12.84 -5.41 -1.88
CA GLY A 39 -12.48 -5.65 -3.28
C GLY A 39 -11.03 -5.34 -3.65
N TYR A 40 -10.18 -5.02 -2.67
CA TYR A 40 -8.75 -4.74 -2.85
C TYR A 40 -7.88 -5.94 -2.46
N GLU A 41 -8.11 -7.10 -3.08
CA GLU A 41 -7.39 -8.35 -2.74
C GLU A 41 -5.92 -8.33 -3.20
N LYS A 42 -5.63 -7.64 -4.30
CA LYS A 42 -4.31 -7.61 -4.95
C LYS A 42 -3.63 -6.26 -4.79
N ALA A 43 -2.30 -6.27 -4.69
CA ALA A 43 -1.51 -5.05 -4.52
C ALA A 43 -1.76 -4.03 -5.65
N TYR A 44 -1.95 -4.48 -6.90
CA TYR A 44 -2.26 -3.60 -8.04
C TYR A 44 -3.61 -2.90 -7.92
N THR A 45 -4.61 -3.51 -7.29
CA THR A 45 -5.93 -2.87 -7.07
C THR A 45 -5.81 -1.73 -6.05
N LEU A 46 -5.05 -1.96 -4.98
CA LEU A 46 -4.79 -0.93 -3.97
C LEU A 46 -3.89 0.18 -4.53
N PHE A 47 -2.90 -0.16 -5.34
CA PHE A 47 -2.08 0.81 -6.06
C PHE A 47 -2.92 1.64 -7.04
N GLY A 48 -3.86 1.02 -7.76
CA GLY A 48 -4.81 1.73 -8.61
C GLY A 48 -5.61 2.78 -7.82
N LYS A 49 -6.01 2.46 -6.58
CA LYS A 49 -6.64 3.44 -5.69
C LYS A 49 -5.70 4.60 -5.33
N TYR A 50 -4.43 4.32 -5.05
CA TYR A 50 -3.42 5.37 -4.83
C TYR A 50 -3.26 6.29 -6.07
N LEU A 51 -3.27 5.72 -7.27
CA LEU A 51 -3.24 6.51 -8.51
C LEU A 51 -4.50 7.38 -8.71
N LEU A 52 -5.68 6.88 -8.34
CA LEU A 52 -6.93 7.65 -8.37
C LEU A 52 -6.95 8.81 -7.37
N CYS A 53 -6.11 8.76 -6.34
CA CYS A 53 -5.83 9.89 -5.46
C CYS A 53 -4.79 10.85 -6.05
N ASN A 54 -4.54 10.83 -7.37
CA ASN A 54 -3.50 11.62 -8.05
C ASN A 54 -2.10 11.47 -7.43
N LYS A 55 -1.79 10.31 -6.85
CA LYS A 55 -0.57 10.05 -6.05
C LYS A 55 -0.44 10.94 -4.80
N ASP A 56 -1.50 11.63 -4.40
CA ASP A 56 -1.56 12.43 -3.18
C ASP A 56 -1.52 11.51 -1.95
N ALA A 57 -0.44 11.62 -1.18
CA ALA A 57 -0.21 10.75 -0.04
C ALA A 57 -1.19 11.03 1.10
N GLU A 58 -1.61 12.27 1.32
CA GLU A 58 -2.52 12.63 2.41
C GLU A 58 -3.94 12.14 2.10
N GLN A 59 -4.42 12.39 0.88
CA GLN A 59 -5.72 11.92 0.43
C GLN A 59 -5.82 10.39 0.45
N PHE A 60 -4.76 9.69 0.07
CA PHE A 60 -4.72 8.23 0.15
C PHE A 60 -4.70 7.72 1.60
N GLN A 61 -3.97 8.41 2.50
CA GLN A 61 -3.92 8.06 3.91
C GLN A 61 -5.28 8.22 4.60
N ASP A 62 -5.99 9.32 4.33
CA ASP A 62 -7.33 9.57 4.83
C ASP A 62 -8.33 8.52 4.34
N TRP A 63 -8.19 8.13 3.06
CA TRP A 63 -9.00 7.04 2.49
C TRP A 63 -8.70 5.70 3.17
N MET A 64 -7.44 5.35 3.43
CA MET A 64 -7.06 4.12 4.14
C MET A 64 -7.63 4.09 5.56
N GLN A 65 -7.57 5.21 6.28
CA GLN A 65 -8.16 5.32 7.62
C GLN A 65 -9.68 5.09 7.56
N THR A 66 -10.35 5.71 6.60
CA THR A 66 -11.81 5.57 6.42
C THR A 66 -12.21 4.15 6.00
N GLN A 67 -11.44 3.53 5.10
CA GLN A 67 -11.85 2.29 4.46
C GLN A 67 -11.50 1.02 5.25
N CYS A 68 -10.31 0.95 5.85
CA CYS A 68 -9.87 -0.23 6.59
C CYS A 68 -9.50 0.05 8.06
N GLY A 69 -9.57 1.31 8.50
CA GLY A 69 -9.21 1.70 9.87
C GLY A 69 -7.70 1.70 10.09
N ALA A 70 -6.91 1.92 9.05
CA ALA A 70 -5.46 2.03 9.18
C ALA A 70 -5.09 3.21 10.07
N ASN A 71 -4.10 3.02 10.96
CA ASN A 71 -3.53 4.13 11.71
C ASN A 71 -2.56 4.95 10.84
N SER A 72 -2.16 6.13 11.32
CA SER A 72 -1.28 7.05 10.58
C SER A 72 0.05 6.42 10.16
N HIS A 73 0.62 5.53 10.97
CA HIS A 73 1.87 4.86 10.63
C HIS A 73 1.69 3.84 9.49
N GLN A 74 0.64 3.03 9.56
CA GLN A 74 0.31 2.05 8.52
C GLN A 74 0.00 2.76 7.19
N ALA A 75 -0.88 3.75 7.24
CA ALA A 75 -1.30 4.53 6.08
C ALA A 75 -0.11 5.21 5.39
N LYS A 76 0.74 5.89 6.18
CA LYS A 76 1.96 6.52 5.67
C LYS A 76 2.94 5.50 5.07
N THR A 77 3.15 4.36 5.73
CA THR A 77 4.07 3.32 5.24
C THR A 77 3.61 2.76 3.89
N THR A 78 2.31 2.50 3.73
CA THR A 78 1.72 2.05 2.46
C THR A 78 1.83 3.11 1.38
N ALA A 79 1.52 4.38 1.69
CA ALA A 79 1.66 5.48 0.75
C ALA A 79 3.11 5.65 0.27
N THR A 80 4.09 5.61 1.18
CA THR A 80 5.51 5.67 0.84
C THR A 80 5.94 4.49 -0.03
N ALA A 81 5.50 3.27 0.28
CA ALA A 81 5.82 2.10 -0.54
C ALA A 81 5.29 2.23 -1.97
N PHE A 82 4.08 2.75 -2.15
CA PHE A 82 3.54 2.99 -3.49
C PHE A 82 4.19 4.15 -4.22
N ALA A 83 4.56 5.22 -3.52
CA ALA A 83 5.30 6.33 -4.12
C ALA A 83 6.67 5.86 -4.64
N GLU A 84 7.45 5.17 -3.80
CA GLU A 84 8.76 4.63 -4.20
C GLU A 84 8.62 3.56 -5.30
N TRP A 85 7.62 2.68 -5.22
CA TRP A 85 7.37 1.71 -6.28
C TRP A 85 7.01 2.39 -7.60
N ALA A 86 6.19 3.43 -7.57
CA ALA A 86 5.85 4.20 -8.77
C ALA A 86 7.10 4.84 -9.38
N GLU A 87 7.98 5.44 -8.58
CA GLU A 87 9.25 6.01 -9.07
C GLU A 87 10.19 4.97 -9.67
N ALA A 88 10.17 3.73 -9.17
CA ALA A 88 11.06 2.66 -9.63
C ALA A 88 10.58 1.97 -10.92
N PHE A 89 9.27 1.91 -11.16
CA PHE A 89 8.69 1.06 -12.22
C PHE A 89 7.74 1.78 -13.21
N ILE A 90 7.42 3.07 -13.01
CA ILE A 90 6.55 3.88 -13.88
C ILE A 90 7.22 5.20 -14.25
#